data_AF-A0A1B2Z1S8-F1
#
_entry.id   AF-A0A1B2Z1S8-F1
#
_cell.length_a   1.000
_cell.length_b   1.000
_cell.length_c   1.000
_cell.angle_alpha   90.00
_cell.angle_beta   90.00
_cell.angle_gamma   90.00
#
_symmetry.space_group_name_H-M   'P 1'
#
loop_
_entity.id
_entity.type
_entity.pdbx_description
1 polymer ?
#
loop_
_entity_poly.entity_id
_entity_poly.type
_entity_poly.pdbx_seq_one_letter_code
_entity_poly.pdbx_strand_id
1 'polypeptide(L)'
;MKNNSHLLIYSLIISLVLLGCTTTTYDDIEPVGDPILDIVTYQEVKSIIDNNCLNCHGNPPQNNAPMQLITYDNVKEAVLNRDLISKISLNDGADGLMPLGGPRLSQASIDLISEWEEDGLLEN
;
A
#
# COMPACT_ATOMS: atom_id res chain seq x y z
N MET A 1 -37.14 -39.47 -42.76
CA MET A 1 -37.38 -39.26 -41.32
C MET A 1 -36.02 -39.06 -40.67
N LYS A 2 -35.56 -37.81 -40.57
CA LYS A 2 -34.23 -37.47 -40.04
C LYS A 2 -34.33 -37.47 -38.51
N ASN A 3 -33.42 -38.20 -37.90
CA ASN A 3 -33.41 -38.63 -36.52
C ASN A 3 -32.83 -37.51 -35.64
N ASN A 4 -33.71 -36.81 -34.92
CA ASN A 4 -33.39 -35.65 -34.07
C ASN A 4 -32.72 -36.05 -32.73
N SER A 5 -32.14 -37.24 -32.65
CA SER A 5 -31.53 -37.80 -31.43
C SER A 5 -30.33 -36.97 -30.96
N HIS A 6 -29.56 -36.37 -31.87
CA HIS A 6 -28.45 -35.49 -31.51
C HIS A 6 -28.93 -34.17 -30.86
N LEU A 7 -30.07 -33.62 -31.28
CA LEU A 7 -30.62 -32.40 -30.72
C LEU A 7 -31.06 -32.59 -29.25
N LEU A 8 -31.58 -33.79 -28.94
CA LEU A 8 -31.96 -34.17 -27.58
C LEU A 8 -30.74 -34.37 -26.66
N ILE A 9 -29.63 -34.88 -27.20
CA ILE A 9 -28.36 -35.06 -26.46
C ILE A 9 -27.71 -33.71 -26.15
N TYR A 10 -27.71 -32.75 -27.10
CA TYR A 10 -27.19 -31.40 -26.87
C TYR A 10 -28.02 -30.61 -25.85
N SER A 11 -29.34 -30.81 -25.82
CA SER A 11 -30.23 -30.24 -24.80
C SER A 11 -29.91 -30.76 -23.39
N LEU A 12 -29.59 -32.05 -23.26
CA LEU A 12 -29.28 -32.68 -21.98
C LEU A 12 -27.93 -32.22 -21.39
N ILE A 13 -26.94 -31.93 -22.25
CA ILE A 13 -25.60 -31.49 -21.82
C ILE A 13 -25.58 -30.03 -21.35
N ILE A 14 -26.41 -29.15 -21.94
CA ILE A 14 -26.54 -27.74 -21.50
C ILE A 14 -27.22 -27.64 -20.12
N SER A 15 -28.13 -28.55 -19.79
CA SER A 15 -28.80 -28.57 -18.49
C SER A 15 -27.87 -28.97 -17.33
N LEU A 16 -26.74 -29.62 -17.62
CA LEU A 16 -25.80 -30.11 -16.59
C LEU A 16 -24.77 -29.05 -16.14
N VAL A 17 -24.68 -27.92 -16.87
CA VAL A 17 -23.75 -26.81 -16.55
C VAL A 17 -24.37 -25.83 -15.53
N LEU A 18 -25.67 -25.94 -15.23
CA LEU A 18 -26.38 -25.01 -14.33
C LEU A 18 -26.46 -25.47 -12.86
N LEU A 19 -25.78 -26.56 -12.47
CA LEU A 19 -25.77 -27.08 -11.09
C LEU A 19 -24.49 -26.77 -10.30
N GLY A 20 -23.70 -25.79 -10.75
CA GLY A 20 -22.51 -25.31 -10.03
C GLY A 20 -22.80 -24.15 -9.08
N CYS A 21 -23.74 -24.30 -8.14
CA CYS A 21 -23.86 -23.39 -7.01
C CYS A 21 -22.97 -23.93 -5.88
N THR A 22 -21.88 -23.22 -5.56
CA THR A 22 -21.32 -23.30 -4.20
C THR A 22 -21.78 -22.03 -3.50
N THR A 23 -22.62 -22.20 -2.48
CA THR A 23 -22.95 -21.15 -1.53
C THR A 23 -21.93 -21.27 -0.41
N THR A 24 -20.85 -20.50 -0.48
CA THR A 24 -20.07 -20.21 0.72
C THR A 24 -20.78 -19.07 1.45
N THR A 25 -21.74 -19.39 2.30
CA THR A 25 -22.09 -18.48 3.40
C THR A 25 -20.86 -18.40 4.28
N TYR A 26 -20.16 -17.26 4.22
CA TYR A 26 -19.28 -16.88 5.31
C TYR A 26 -20.21 -16.49 6.46
N ASP A 27 -20.53 -17.49 7.29
CA ASP A 27 -21.02 -17.24 8.64
C ASP A 27 -19.95 -16.40 9.36
N ASP A 28 -20.43 -15.34 10.02
CA ASP A 28 -19.72 -14.51 11.00
C ASP A 28 -18.51 -13.71 10.49
N ILE A 29 -18.77 -12.58 9.83
CA ILE A 29 -18.06 -11.36 10.24
C ILE A 29 -19.01 -10.68 11.22
N GLU A 30 -18.80 -10.90 12.52
CA GLU A 30 -19.19 -9.91 13.53
C GLU A 30 -18.84 -8.53 12.96
N PRO A 31 -19.60 -7.45 13.17
CA PRO A 31 -19.00 -6.15 12.99
C PRO A 31 -17.74 -6.19 13.86
N VAL A 32 -16.57 -6.28 13.21
CA VAL A 32 -15.31 -5.90 13.82
C VAL A 32 -15.62 -4.47 14.18
N GLY A 33 -16.07 -4.24 15.42
CA GLY A 33 -16.10 -2.92 16.00
C GLY A 33 -14.72 -2.38 15.68
N ASP A 34 -14.70 -1.24 14.98
CA ASP A 34 -13.52 -0.65 14.35
C ASP A 34 -12.26 -1.17 15.01
N PRO A 35 -11.34 -1.87 14.28
CA PRO A 35 -10.09 -2.25 14.90
C PRO A 35 -9.55 -0.97 15.52
N ILE A 36 -9.34 -1.03 16.84
CA ILE A 36 -8.87 0.10 17.64
C ILE A 36 -7.75 0.72 16.81
N LEU A 37 -7.96 1.98 16.39
CA LEU A 37 -6.95 2.77 15.70
C LEU A 37 -5.68 2.68 16.55
N ASP A 38 -4.74 1.82 16.16
CA ASP A 38 -3.38 1.88 16.66
C ASP A 38 -2.82 3.14 16.02
N ILE A 39 -2.93 4.23 16.77
CA ILE A 39 -2.38 5.53 16.41
C ILE A 39 -0.92 5.31 16.03
N VAL A 40 -0.58 5.66 14.79
CA VAL A 40 0.79 5.59 14.30
C VAL A 40 1.54 6.80 14.80
N THR A 41 2.72 6.57 15.39
CA THR A 41 3.62 7.64 15.81
C THR A 41 4.89 7.63 14.97
N TYR A 42 5.76 8.60 15.21
CA TYR A 42 7.05 8.64 14.55
C TYR A 42 7.92 7.43 14.90
N GLN A 43 7.67 6.72 16.02
CA GLN A 43 8.47 5.55 16.40
C GLN A 43 8.37 4.42 15.37
N GLU A 44 7.18 4.20 14.82
CA GLU A 44 6.90 3.24 13.77
C GLU A 44 7.54 3.67 12.44
N VAL A 45 7.41 4.95 12.10
CA VAL A 45 7.95 5.55 10.85
C VAL A 45 9.47 5.63 10.85
N LYS A 46 10.10 5.84 12.02
CA LYS A 46 11.54 6.09 12.13
C LYS A 46 12.37 4.99 11.48
N SER A 47 11.97 3.73 11.65
CA SER A 47 12.68 2.59 11.07
C SER A 47 12.70 2.63 9.52
N ILE A 48 11.65 3.17 8.88
CA ILE A 48 11.60 3.34 7.43
C ILE A 48 12.56 4.46 7.01
N ILE A 49 12.56 5.58 7.73
CA ILE A 49 13.45 6.72 7.44
C ILE A 49 14.92 6.33 7.58
N ASP A 50 15.28 5.69 8.70
CA ASP A 50 16.64 5.29 9.01
C ASP A 50 17.23 4.36 7.93
N ASN A 51 16.43 3.38 7.49
CA ASN A 51 16.88 2.35 6.57
C ASN A 51 16.91 2.78 5.09
N ASN A 52 16.02 3.71 4.69
CA ASN A 52 15.79 4.00 3.27
C ASN A 52 16.20 5.41 2.85
N CYS A 53 16.30 6.37 3.78
CA CYS A 53 16.43 7.79 3.44
C CYS A 53 17.81 8.38 3.79
N LEU A 54 18.41 7.94 4.90
CA LEU A 54 19.54 8.64 5.51
C LEU A 54 20.86 8.56 4.71
N ASN A 55 20.99 7.63 3.76
CA ASN A 55 22.16 7.56 2.88
C ASN A 55 22.37 8.85 2.06
N CYS A 56 21.28 9.52 1.67
CA CYS A 56 21.35 10.82 0.99
C CYS A 56 20.88 11.96 1.92
N HIS A 57 19.87 11.71 2.75
CA HIS A 57 19.28 12.71 3.65
C HIS A 57 19.91 12.74 5.05
N GLY A 58 21.20 12.43 5.16
CA GLY A 58 21.96 12.52 6.40
C GLY A 58 22.36 13.95 6.78
N ASN A 59 23.33 14.09 7.69
CA ASN A 59 23.91 15.38 8.08
C ASN A 59 25.44 15.38 7.88
N PRO A 60 25.99 16.16 6.93
CA PRO A 60 25.26 16.98 5.95
C PRO A 60 24.54 16.10 4.89
N PRO A 61 23.53 16.64 4.18
CA PRO A 61 22.94 15.95 3.04
C PRO A 61 24.00 15.63 1.98
N GLN A 62 23.83 14.49 1.31
CA GLN A 62 24.72 13.98 0.27
C GLN A 62 23.94 13.75 -1.03
N ASN A 63 24.66 13.54 -2.14
CA ASN A 63 24.07 13.20 -3.44
C ASN A 63 22.97 14.18 -3.91
N ASN A 64 23.19 15.48 -3.64
CA ASN A 64 22.26 16.57 -3.96
C ASN A 64 20.90 16.51 -3.23
N ALA A 65 20.79 15.76 -2.14
CA ALA A 65 19.62 15.87 -1.27
C ALA A 65 19.52 17.30 -0.72
N PRO A 66 18.34 17.95 -0.79
CA PRO A 66 18.19 19.36 -0.44
C PRO A 66 18.03 19.62 1.07
N MET A 67 17.87 18.56 1.87
CA MET A 67 17.60 18.63 3.31
C MET A 67 17.99 17.33 4.02
N GLN A 68 18.08 17.43 5.36
CA GLN A 68 18.31 16.31 6.27
C GLN A 68 16.98 15.66 6.68
N LEU A 69 16.99 14.40 7.09
CA LEU A 69 15.85 13.65 7.62
C LEU A 69 16.19 12.95 8.94
N ILE A 70 17.11 13.51 9.72
CA ILE A 70 17.71 12.84 10.89
C ILE A 70 16.91 13.03 12.19
N THR A 71 15.86 13.86 12.18
CA THR A 71 15.00 14.14 13.35
C THR A 71 13.53 14.07 12.99
N TYR A 72 12.66 13.88 13.99
CA TYR A 72 11.20 13.96 13.86
C TYR A 72 10.77 15.23 13.11
N ASP A 73 11.25 16.41 13.56
CA ASP A 73 10.89 17.69 12.95
C ASP A 73 11.30 17.78 11.48
N ASN A 74 12.43 17.18 11.09
CA ASN A 74 12.85 17.17 9.69
C ASN A 74 11.92 16.30 8.82
N VAL A 75 11.53 15.13 9.33
CA VAL A 75 10.63 14.22 8.60
C VAL A 75 9.22 14.82 8.53
N LYS A 76 8.73 15.40 9.63
CA LYS A 76 7.46 16.13 9.68
C LYS A 76 7.42 17.27 8.67
N GLU A 77 8.46 18.10 8.64
CA GLU A 77 8.60 19.18 7.67
C GLU A 77 8.61 18.65 6.22
N ALA A 78 9.22 17.50 5.99
CA ALA A 78 9.26 16.89 4.66
C ALA A 78 7.89 16.39 4.20
N VAL A 79 7.10 15.81 5.11
CA VAL A 79 5.71 15.40 4.84
C VAL A 79 4.86 16.63 4.52
N LEU A 80 4.88 17.65 5.38
CA LEU A 80 4.01 18.82 5.25
C LEU A 80 4.36 19.74 4.08
N ASN A 81 5.65 19.92 3.79
CA ASN A 81 6.10 21.03 2.96
C ASN A 81 7.04 20.63 1.80
N ARG A 82 7.33 19.33 1.63
CA ARG A 82 8.30 18.86 0.63
C ARG A 82 7.86 17.63 -0.15
N ASP A 83 6.56 17.38 -0.19
CA ASP A 83 5.93 16.34 -1.01
C ASP A 83 6.47 14.92 -0.72
N LEU A 84 6.92 14.61 0.51
CA LEU A 84 7.56 13.34 0.83
C LEU A 84 6.70 12.14 0.39
N ILE A 85 5.42 12.12 0.78
CA ILE A 85 4.48 11.04 0.45
C ILE A 85 4.29 10.91 -1.06
N SER A 86 4.15 12.03 -1.77
CA SER A 86 4.04 12.03 -3.23
C SER A 86 5.29 11.42 -3.91
N LYS A 87 6.49 11.73 -3.41
CA LYS A 87 7.76 11.25 -3.99
C LYS A 87 8.00 9.77 -3.75
N ILE A 88 7.66 9.25 -2.58
CA ILE A 88 7.82 7.81 -2.26
C ILE A 88 6.72 6.94 -2.89
N SER A 89 5.59 7.55 -3.27
CA SER A 89 4.45 6.86 -3.89
C SER A 89 4.60 6.65 -5.40
N LEU A 90 5.56 7.32 -6.04
CA LEU A 90 5.84 7.20 -7.46
C LEU A 90 6.13 5.74 -7.86
N ASN A 91 5.83 5.39 -9.11
CA ASN A 91 6.13 4.06 -9.66
C ASN A 91 7.63 3.89 -9.91
N ASP A 92 8.11 2.64 -9.95
CA ASP A 92 9.49 2.33 -10.29
C ASP A 92 9.92 2.99 -11.62
N GLY A 93 11.08 3.63 -11.61
CA GLY A 93 11.65 4.32 -12.76
C GLY A 93 11.03 5.68 -13.10
N ALA A 94 10.04 6.15 -12.34
CA ALA A 94 9.50 7.50 -12.50
C ALA A 94 10.52 8.57 -12.11
N ASP A 95 10.51 9.69 -12.81
CA ASP A 95 11.39 10.81 -12.51
C ASP A 95 11.05 11.42 -11.14
N GLY A 96 12.06 11.65 -10.32
CA GLY A 96 11.91 12.13 -8.95
C GLY A 96 11.40 11.10 -7.93
N LEU A 97 11.32 9.82 -8.27
CA LEU A 97 11.09 8.74 -7.29
C LEU A 97 12.13 8.81 -6.17
N MET A 98 11.66 8.62 -4.94
CA MET A 98 12.53 8.47 -3.76
C MET A 98 12.36 7.09 -3.13
N PRO A 99 13.47 6.40 -2.75
CA PRO A 99 14.87 6.84 -2.87
C PRO A 99 15.38 6.93 -4.32
N LEU A 100 16.11 8.00 -4.64
CA LEU A 100 16.60 8.23 -6.00
C LEU A 100 17.59 7.15 -6.45
N GLY A 101 17.32 6.54 -7.61
CA GLY A 101 18.13 5.44 -8.16
C GLY A 101 18.00 4.11 -7.40
N GLY A 102 17.13 4.05 -6.38
CA GLY A 102 16.75 2.83 -5.67
C GLY A 102 15.40 2.28 -6.14
N PRO A 103 15.00 1.11 -5.62
CA PRO A 103 13.64 0.62 -5.80
C PRO A 103 12.64 1.50 -5.07
N ARG A 104 11.40 1.53 -5.55
CA ARG A 104 10.26 2.08 -4.80
C ARG A 104 10.13 1.39 -3.43
N LEU A 105 9.67 2.14 -2.44
CA LEU A 105 9.31 1.56 -1.14
C LEU A 105 8.17 0.54 -1.27
N SER A 106 8.12 -0.37 -0.31
CA SER A 106 6.98 -1.30 -0.20
C SER A 106 5.70 -0.52 0.06
N GLN A 107 4.55 -1.05 -0.41
CA GLN A 107 3.27 -0.39 -0.19
C GLN A 107 2.98 -0.21 1.31
N ALA A 108 3.26 -1.22 2.14
CA ALA A 108 3.09 -1.14 3.59
C ALA A 108 3.92 -0.01 4.24
N SER A 109 5.13 0.27 3.74
CA SER A 109 5.96 1.37 4.24
C SER A 109 5.39 2.74 3.85
N ILE A 110 4.82 2.85 2.66
CA ILE A 110 4.17 4.08 2.20
C ILE A 110 2.90 4.31 3.01
N ASP A 111 2.07 3.27 3.17
CA ASP A 111 0.83 3.32 3.93
C ASP A 111 1.08 3.72 5.38
N LEU A 112 2.12 3.19 6.03
CA LEU A 112 2.46 3.57 7.41
C LEU A 112 2.85 5.05 7.56
N ILE A 113 3.55 5.63 6.56
CA ILE A 113 3.90 7.05 6.57
C ILE A 113 2.68 7.92 6.30
N SER A 114 1.79 7.49 5.40
CA SER A 114 0.52 8.17 5.14
C SER A 114 -0.40 8.14 6.35
N GLU A 115 -0.53 6.98 7.01
CA GLU A 115 -1.33 6.85 8.24
C GLU A 115 -0.79 7.76 9.35
N TRP A 116 0.54 7.84 9.51
CA TRP A 116 1.16 8.79 10.43
C TRP A 116 0.82 10.25 10.12
N GLU A 117 0.68 10.63 8.84
CA GLU A 117 0.18 11.95 8.46
C GLU A 117 -1.28 12.14 8.86
N GLU A 118 -2.13 11.15 8.57
CA GLU A 118 -3.56 11.14 8.89
C GLU A 118 -3.82 11.21 10.40
N ASP A 119 -2.98 10.55 11.21
CA ASP A 119 -3.00 10.57 12.68
C ASP A 119 -2.44 11.87 13.29
N GLY A 120 -2.01 12.82 12.47
CA GLY A 120 -1.60 14.16 12.90
C GLY A 120 -0.11 14.30 13.20
N LEU A 121 0.73 13.43 12.63
CA LEU A 121 2.19 13.47 12.70
C LEU A 121 2.70 13.43 14.14
N LEU A 122 2.16 12.53 14.95
CA LEU A 122 2.48 12.43 16.38
C LEU A 122 3.92 11.92 16.59
N GLU A 123 4.64 12.48 17.55
CA GLU A 123 6.00 12.03 17.86
C GLU A 123 5.99 10.75 18.72
N ASN A 124 5.07 10.66 19.69
CA ASN A 124 4.93 9.57 20.66
C ASN A 124 3.46 9.35 21.05
#